data_AF-A0A251SQ13-F1
#
_entry.id   AF-A0A251SQ13-F1
#
_cell.length_a   1.000
_cell.length_b   1.000
_cell.length_c   1.000
_cell.angle_alpha   90.00
_cell.angle_beta   90.00
_cell.angle_gamma   90.00
#
_symmetry.space_group_name_H-M   'P 1'
#
loop_
_entity.id
_entity.type
_entity.pdbx_description
1 polymer ?
#
loop_
_entity_poly.entity_id
_entity_poly.type
_entity_poly.pdbx_seq_one_letter_code
_entity_poly.pdbx_strand_id
1 'polypeptide(L)' 'MKTQKKLSMYASVTKIIPDLNEQSKIYGHIVDKEKLVVEKFEFSSREVSDFDTCNAIWKMIDSPLT' A
#
# COMPACT_ATOMS: atom_id res chain seq x y z
N MET A 1 17.72 -11.21 2.15
CA MET A 1 18.42 -9.93 2.43
C MET A 1 18.21 -8.84 1.37
N LYS A 2 18.56 -9.02 0.08
CA LYS A 2 18.36 -7.96 -0.95
C LYS A 2 16.89 -7.53 -1.12
N THR A 3 15.98 -8.49 -1.23
CA THR A 3 14.53 -8.23 -1.37
C THR A 3 13.95 -7.48 -0.16
N GLN A 4 14.32 -7.88 1.06
CA GLN A 4 13.88 -7.21 2.29
C GLN A 4 14.37 -5.75 2.36
N LYS A 5 15.62 -5.47 1.95
CA LYS A 5 16.13 -4.10 1.87
C LYS A 5 15.34 -3.26 0.88
N LYS A 6 15.01 -3.82 -0.29
CA LYS A 6 14.19 -3.16 -1.31
C LYS A 6 12.77 -2.87 -0.81
N LEU A 7 12.13 -3.84 -0.14
CA LEU A 7 10.82 -3.66 0.47
C LEU A 7 10.83 -2.62 1.58
N SER A 8 11.86 -2.61 2.43
CA SER A 8 12.02 -1.61 3.49
C SER A 8 12.17 -0.19 2.92
N MET A 9 12.90 -0.04 1.80
CA MET A 9 13.03 1.24 1.11
C MET A 9 11.67 1.72 0.58
N TYR A 10 10.88 0.83 -0.05
CA TYR A 10 9.54 1.19 -0.51
C TYR A 10 8.61 1.60 0.63
N ALA A 11 8.58 0.80 1.70
CA ALA A 11 7.76 1.10 2.89
C ALA A 11 8.14 2.44 3.56
N SER A 12 9.41 2.87 3.48
CA SER A 12 9.83 4.17 4.03
C SER A 12 9.26 5.38 3.28
N VAL A 13 8.89 5.20 2.01
CA VAL A 13 8.31 6.27 1.18
C VAL A 13 6.80 6.18 1.18
N THR A 14 6.25 4.99 0.92
CA THR A 14 4.81 4.80 0.72
C THR A 14 4.05 4.57 2.01
N LYS A 15 4.74 4.23 3.11
CA LYS A 15 4.14 3.77 4.37
C LYS A 15 3.27 2.51 4.21
N ILE A 16 3.43 1.78 3.10
CA ILE A 16 2.64 0.57 2.80
C ILE A 16 3.35 -0.68 3.28
N ILE A 17 2.58 -1.56 3.91
CA ILE A 17 2.91 -2.96 4.14
C ILE A 17 2.00 -3.80 3.23
N PRO A 18 2.49 -4.33 2.10
CA PRO A 18 1.70 -5.16 1.22
C PRO A 18 1.54 -6.57 1.80
N ASP A 19 0.42 -7.22 1.55
CA ASP A 19 0.33 -8.66 1.74
C ASP A 19 0.84 -9.37 0.47
N LEU A 20 1.73 -10.33 0.66
CA LEU A 20 2.42 -11.04 -0.42
C LEU A 20 1.92 -12.49 -0.57
N ASN A 21 1.01 -12.94 0.29
CA ASN A 21 0.54 -14.32 0.31
C ASN A 21 -0.53 -14.59 -0.75
N GLU A 22 -1.36 -13.60 -1.05
CA GLU A 22 -2.40 -13.71 -2.08
C GLU A 22 -2.10 -12.83 -3.29
N GLN A 23 -2.15 -13.44 -4.47
CA GLN A 23 -1.80 -12.83 -5.75
C GLN A 23 -3.02 -12.46 -6.60
N SER A 24 -4.23 -12.82 -6.14
CA SER A 24 -5.48 -12.58 -6.87
C SER A 24 -5.92 -11.12 -6.82
N LYS A 25 -5.42 -10.36 -5.85
CA LYS A 25 -5.79 -8.98 -5.55
C LYS A 25 -4.59 -8.19 -5.04
N ILE A 26 -4.68 -6.88 -5.15
CA ILE A 26 -3.70 -5.94 -4.59
C ILE A 26 -4.29 -5.47 -3.26
N TYR A 27 -3.69 -5.86 -2.14
CA TYR A 27 -4.21 -5.51 -0.82
C TYR A 27 -3.07 -5.36 0.19
N GLY A 28 -3.36 -4.60 1.25
CA GLY A 28 -2.38 -4.32 2.29
C GLY A 28 -2.81 -3.22 3.24
N HIS A 29 -1.82 -2.67 3.93
CA HIS A 29 -1.99 -1.70 4.98
C HIS A 29 -1.17 -0.44 4.71
N ILE A 30 -1.76 0.74 4.92
CA ILE A 30 -1.05 2.01 5.04
C ILE A 30 -0.87 2.28 6.53
N VAL A 31 0.38 2.50 6.97
CA VAL A 31 0.74 2.64 8.39
C VAL A 31 1.21 4.06 8.69
N ASP A 32 0.47 4.77 9.53
CA ASP A 32 0.95 6.01 10.11
C ASP A 32 1.53 5.75 11.50
N LYS A 33 2.87 5.83 11.61
CA LYS A 33 3.59 5.60 12.87
C LYS A 33 3.34 6.68 13.91
N GLU A 34 3.00 7.89 13.49
CA GLU A 34 2.76 9.02 14.39
C GLU A 34 1.34 8.94 14.96
N LYS A 35 0.40 8.52 14.12
CA LYS A 35 -1.03 8.46 14.48
C LYS A 35 -1.50 7.09 14.99
N LEU A 36 -0.64 6.06 14.92
CA LEU A 36 -0.99 4.66 15.21
C LEU A 36 -2.17 4.14 14.35
N VAL A 37 -2.40 4.75 13.18
CA VAL A 37 -3.51 4.38 12.30
C VAL A 37 -3.04 3.39 11.25
N VAL A 38 -3.87 2.37 11.02
CA VAL A 38 -3.69 1.36 9.98
C VAL A 38 -4.91 1.38 9.07
N GLU A 39 -4.78 2.00 7.90
CA GLU A 39 -5.81 1.96 6.87
C GLU A 39 -5.61 0.73 5.98
N LYS A 40 -6.69 0.03 5.66
CA LYS A 40 -6.65 -1.16 4.79
C LYS A 40 -7.10 -0.77 3.39
N PHE A 41 -6.43 -1.29 2.37
CA PHE A 41 -6.88 -1.18 0.98
C PHE A 41 -6.96 -2.57 0.33
N GLU A 42 -7.88 -2.70 -0.62
CA GLU A 42 -8.06 -3.89 -1.45
C GLU A 42 -8.57 -3.48 -2.83
N PHE A 43 -7.88 -3.94 -3.87
CA PHE A 43 -8.23 -3.72 -5.27
C PHE A 43 -8.22 -5.05 -6.02
N SER A 44 -9.28 -5.28 -6.80
CA SER A 44 -9.34 -6.39 -7.75
C SER A 44 -8.36 -6.16 -8.88
N SER A 45 -7.45 -7.11 -9.10
CA SER A 45 -6.46 -7.07 -10.19
C SER A 45 -7.08 -7.15 -11.59
N ARG A 46 -8.40 -7.38 -11.68
CA ARG A 46 -9.13 -7.62 -12.93
C ARG A 46 -10.09 -6.50 -13.32
N GLU A 47 -10.50 -5.68 -12.37
CA GLU A 47 -11.59 -4.70 -12.56
C GLU A 47 -11.07 -3.27 -12.72
N VAL A 48 -9.90 -2.98 -12.16
CA VAL A 48 -9.33 -1.64 -12.11
C VAL A 48 -8.02 -1.62 -12.88
N SER A 49 -7.78 -0.57 -13.67
CA SER A 49 -6.51 -0.43 -14.36
C SER A 49 -5.35 -0.24 -13.37
N ASP A 50 -4.14 -0.63 -13.75
CA ASP A 50 -2.94 -0.39 -12.94
C ASP A 50 -2.77 1.11 -12.62
N PHE A 51 -3.11 1.97 -13.58
CA PHE A 51 -3.04 3.43 -13.43
C PHE A 51 -4.03 3.94 -12.38
N ASP A 52 -5.30 3.52 -12.46
CA ASP A 52 -6.34 3.96 -11.52
C ASP A 52 -6.05 3.43 -10.11
N THR A 53 -5.58 2.18 -10.01
CA THR A 53 -5.16 1.57 -8.75
C THR A 53 -4.01 2.36 -8.11
N CYS A 54 -2.97 2.69 -8.89
CA CYS A 54 -1.85 3.48 -8.39
C CYS A 54 -2.29 4.88 -7.92
N ASN A 55 -3.12 5.56 -8.71
CA ASN A 55 -3.64 6.88 -8.35
C ASN A 55 -4.50 6.85 -7.08
N ALA A 56 -5.33 5.82 -6.91
CA ALA A 56 -6.13 5.65 -5.70
C ALA A 56 -5.23 5.45 -4.46
N ILE A 57 -4.21 4.60 -4.58
CA ILE A 57 -3.24 4.35 -3.50
C ILE A 57 -2.48 5.62 -3.12
N TRP A 58 -1.97 6.38 -4.09
CA TRP A 58 -1.27 7.62 -3.81
C TRP A 58 -2.16 8.67 -3.13
N LYS A 59 -3.44 8.77 -3.53
CA LYS A 59 -4.40 9.64 -2.84
C LYS A 59 -4.64 9.25 -1.39
N MET A 60 -4.66 7.95 -1.07
CA MET A 60 -4.77 7.48 0.31
C MET A 60 -3.52 7.81 1.14
N ILE A 61 -2.32 7.70 0.54
CA ILE A 61 -1.05 8.07 1.20
C ILE A 61 -0.98 9.57 1.49
N ASP A 62 -1.41 10.40 0.53
CA ASP A 62 -1.34 11.86 0.61
C ASP A 62 -2.49 12.48 1.41
N SER A 63 -3.59 11.75 1.60
CA SER A 63 -4.70 12.22 2.41
C SER A 63 -4.26 12.27 3.87
N PRO A 64 -4.45 13.40 4.58
CA PRO A 64 -4.30 13.39 6.03
C PRO A 64 -5.32 12.38 6.58
N LEU A 65 -4.84 11.33 7.25
CA LEU A 65 -5.66 10.46 8.08
C LEU A 65 -6.36 11.37 9.11
N THR A 66 -7.63 11.67 8.85
CA THR A 66 -8.51 12.47 9.71
C THR A 66 -9.03 11.64 10.87
#